data_AF-M6CY99-F1
#
_entry.id   AF-M6CY99-F1
#
_cell.length_a   1.000
_cell.length_b   1.000
_cell.length_c   1.000
_cell.angle_alpha   90.00
_cell.angle_beta   90.00
_cell.angle_gamma   90.00
#
_symmetry.space_group_name_H-M   'P 1'
#
loop_
_entity.id
_entity.type
_entity.pdbx_description
1 polymer ?
#
loop_
_entity_poly.entity_id
_entity_poly.type
_entity_poly.pdbx_seq_one_letter_code
_entity_poly.pdbx_strand_id
1 'polypeptide(L)'
;MKEEVERFLKEKFPHFLDVQEPVVSNLPVFYLKPEGLVPVLNGLKNHPTLNYNFLNDLTAVDWLGKKEPRFEVNYLLRSGNKAASKIQIKVRVEDGESVPSVTNVYKGADWPEREVYDLFGISFIGHPNLDRILMPDNFQGHPLRKDFPLEGFGQDYLIEDLLHIHINEDITKEGGKK
;
A
#
# COMPACT_ATOMS: atom_id res chain seq x y z
N MET A 1 -22.19 7.70 11.75
CA MET A 1 -21.11 7.76 10.73
C MET A 1 -20.88 6.40 10.10
N LYS A 2 -20.54 5.36 10.87
CA LYS A 2 -20.49 3.97 10.35
C LYS A 2 -21.75 3.61 9.56
N GLU A 3 -22.92 3.77 10.19
CA GLU A 3 -24.22 3.47 9.57
C GLU A 3 -24.52 4.31 8.31
N GLU A 4 -24.04 5.55 8.26
CA GLU A 4 -24.25 6.43 7.10
C GLU A 4 -23.39 5.99 5.91
N VAL A 5 -22.13 5.62 6.16
CA VAL A 5 -21.26 5.02 5.16
C VAL A 5 -21.79 3.67 4.72
N GLU A 6 -22.21 2.83 5.66
CA GLU A 6 -22.78 1.51 5.36
C GLU A 6 -24.04 1.62 4.49
N ARG A 7 -24.95 2.55 4.82
CA ARG A 7 -26.13 2.84 4.01
C ARG A 7 -25.73 3.31 2.62
N PHE A 8 -24.82 4.26 2.51
CA PHE A 8 -24.33 4.76 1.22
C PHE A 8 -23.75 3.64 0.34
N LEU A 9 -22.93 2.76 0.93
CA LEU A 9 -22.34 1.62 0.22
C LEU A 9 -23.41 0.62 -0.23
N LYS A 10 -24.38 0.29 0.64
CA LYS A 10 -25.46 -0.63 0.30
C LYS A 10 -26.41 -0.08 -0.77
N GLU A 11 -26.69 1.22 -0.75
CA GLU A 11 -27.59 1.86 -1.72
C GLU A 11 -26.96 2.03 -3.10
N LYS A 12 -25.70 2.48 -3.17
CA LYS A 12 -25.06 2.83 -4.45
C LYS A 12 -24.12 1.77 -5.01
N PHE A 13 -23.51 0.97 -4.14
CA PHE A 13 -22.43 0.05 -4.52
C PHE A 13 -22.61 -1.37 -3.95
N PRO A 14 -23.83 -1.95 -3.95
CA PRO A 14 -24.06 -3.26 -3.32
C PRO A 14 -23.23 -4.39 -3.97
N HIS A 15 -22.98 -4.31 -5.27
CA HIS A 15 -22.25 -5.33 -6.03
C HIS A 15 -20.75 -5.40 -5.73
N PHE A 16 -20.21 -4.30 -5.17
CA PHE A 16 -18.78 -4.16 -4.86
C PHE A 16 -18.45 -4.50 -3.41
N LEU A 17 -19.46 -4.71 -2.56
CA LEU A 17 -19.24 -5.17 -1.20
C LEU A 17 -18.76 -6.62 -1.22
N ASP A 18 -17.69 -6.88 -0.47
CA ASP A 18 -17.18 -8.23 -0.23
C ASP A 18 -17.71 -8.77 1.11
N VAL A 19 -17.41 -10.03 1.43
CA VAL A 19 -17.80 -10.68 2.68
C VAL A 19 -17.20 -9.90 3.86
N GLN A 20 -18.09 -9.33 4.68
CA GLN A 20 -17.69 -8.57 5.87
C GLN A 20 -17.31 -9.53 7.00
N GLU A 21 -16.16 -9.29 7.61
CA GLU A 21 -15.71 -10.01 8.80
C GLU A 21 -15.88 -9.16 10.07
N PRO A 22 -16.16 -9.77 11.22
CA PRO A 22 -16.11 -9.07 12.50
C PRO A 22 -14.66 -8.69 12.80
N VAL A 23 -14.36 -7.40 12.74
CA VAL A 23 -13.04 -6.85 13.10
C VAL A 23 -13.14 -6.17 14.45
N VAL A 24 -12.27 -6.57 15.38
CA VAL A 24 -12.07 -5.84 16.64
C VAL A 24 -11.19 -4.63 16.32
N SER A 25 -11.83 -3.50 16.00
CA SER A 25 -11.16 -2.25 15.70
C SER A 25 -11.97 -1.07 16.23
N ASN A 26 -11.26 0.00 16.59
CA ASN A 26 -11.87 1.28 16.96
C ASN A 26 -12.38 2.06 15.74
N LEU A 27 -12.09 1.58 14.53
CA LEU A 27 -12.49 2.18 13.27
C LEU A 27 -13.51 1.31 12.54
N PRO A 28 -14.50 1.91 11.85
CA PRO A 28 -15.35 1.19 10.92
C PRO A 28 -14.51 0.60 9.77
N VAL A 29 -14.60 -0.71 9.59
CA VAL A 29 -13.94 -1.45 8.51
C VAL A 29 -14.99 -1.90 7.50
N PHE A 30 -14.71 -1.72 6.21
CA PHE A 30 -15.54 -2.21 5.12
C PHE A 30 -14.69 -2.99 4.13
N TYR A 31 -15.15 -4.17 3.75
CA TYR A 31 -14.50 -4.99 2.73
C TYR A 31 -15.12 -4.74 1.35
N LEU A 32 -14.26 -4.50 0.36
CA LEU A 32 -14.63 -4.29 -1.03
C LEU A 32 -13.90 -5.26 -1.94
N LYS A 33 -14.54 -5.60 -3.06
CA LYS A 33 -13.87 -6.26 -4.17
C LYS A 33 -12.95 -5.27 -4.91
N PRO A 34 -11.85 -5.74 -5.53
CA PRO A 34 -10.90 -4.86 -6.22
C PRO A 34 -11.56 -3.94 -7.25
N GLU A 35 -12.53 -4.43 -8.03
CA GLU A 35 -13.19 -3.66 -9.11
C GLU A 35 -14.00 -2.47 -8.58
N GLY A 36 -14.43 -2.56 -7.32
CA GLY A 36 -15.22 -1.54 -6.65
C GLY A 36 -14.40 -0.40 -6.06
N LEU A 37 -13.08 -0.54 -5.97
CA LEU A 37 -12.25 0.36 -5.20
C LEU A 37 -12.32 1.81 -5.73
N VAL A 38 -11.95 2.03 -6.99
CA VAL A 38 -11.98 3.36 -7.63
C VAL A 38 -13.38 4.02 -7.60
N PRO A 39 -14.49 3.35 -8.02
CA PRO A 39 -15.80 3.98 -8.01
C PRO A 39 -16.31 4.28 -6.60
N VAL A 40 -16.08 3.39 -5.63
CA VAL A 40 -16.50 3.59 -4.24
C VAL A 40 -15.72 4.73 -3.59
N LEU A 41 -14.39 4.76 -3.74
CA LEU A 41 -13.56 5.82 -3.18
C LEU A 41 -13.89 7.19 -3.78
N ASN A 42 -14.13 7.27 -5.09
CA ASN A 42 -14.64 8.50 -5.72
C ASN A 42 -16.00 8.92 -5.17
N GLY A 43 -16.91 7.95 -4.96
CA GLY A 43 -18.21 8.20 -4.35
C GLY A 43 -18.11 8.76 -2.93
N LEU A 44 -17.23 8.17 -2.11
CA LEU A 44 -16.98 8.59 -0.72
C LEU A 44 -16.30 9.97 -0.63
N LYS A 45 -15.36 10.24 -1.54
CA LYS A 45 -14.67 11.53 -1.65
C LYS A 45 -15.63 12.66 -2.04
N ASN A 46 -16.48 12.42 -3.03
CA ASN A 46 -17.37 13.45 -3.59
C ASN A 46 -18.74 13.55 -2.89
N HIS A 47 -19.01 12.71 -1.88
CA HIS A 47 -20.28 12.76 -1.16
C HIS A 47 -20.38 14.05 -0.32
N PRO A 48 -21.47 14.84 -0.42
CA PRO A 48 -21.59 16.14 0.25
C PRO A 48 -21.37 16.10 1.77
N THR A 49 -21.86 15.04 2.44
CA THR A 49 -21.77 14.91 3.90
C THR A 49 -20.55 14.12 4.38
N LEU A 50 -20.14 13.09 3.63
CA LEU A 50 -19.09 12.15 4.07
C LEU A 50 -17.70 12.71 3.79
N ASN A 51 -17.48 13.24 2.58
CA ASN A 51 -16.26 13.94 2.16
C ASN A 51 -14.96 13.26 2.63
N TYR A 52 -14.78 11.97 2.32
CA TYR A 52 -13.53 11.24 2.61
C TYR A 52 -12.45 11.63 1.59
N ASN A 53 -11.96 12.86 1.70
CA ASN A 53 -11.04 13.47 0.75
C ASN A 53 -9.55 13.30 1.08
N PHE A 54 -9.24 12.68 2.22
CA PHE A 54 -7.87 12.47 2.67
C PHE A 54 -7.57 10.98 2.84
N LEU A 55 -6.62 10.47 2.04
CA LEU A 55 -6.01 9.16 2.24
C LEU A 55 -4.91 9.33 3.30
N ASN A 56 -5.14 8.75 4.48
CA ASN A 56 -4.23 8.88 5.61
C ASN A 56 -3.11 7.84 5.56
N ASP A 57 -3.42 6.64 5.09
CA ASP A 57 -2.46 5.55 4.99
C ASP A 57 -2.95 4.49 3.98
N LEU A 58 -2.00 3.81 3.33
CA LEU A 58 -2.25 2.67 2.45
C LEU A 58 -1.14 1.65 2.68
N THR A 59 -1.53 0.46 3.11
CA THR A 59 -0.58 -0.61 3.45
C THR A 59 -1.17 -1.98 3.12
N ALA A 60 -0.37 -3.04 3.17
CA ALA A 60 -0.84 -4.41 2.98
C ALA A 60 -0.51 -5.30 4.18
N VAL A 61 -1.25 -6.39 4.32
CA VAL A 61 -1.01 -7.42 5.33
C VAL A 61 -0.97 -8.76 4.64
N ASP A 62 0.08 -9.52 4.90
CA ASP A 62 0.23 -10.91 4.45
C ASP A 62 -0.30 -11.87 5.53
N TRP A 63 -1.33 -12.63 5.16
CA TRP A 63 -2.01 -13.61 5.99
C TRP A 63 -1.62 -15.06 5.67
N LEU A 64 -0.45 -15.29 5.06
CA LEU A 64 0.06 -16.62 4.73
C LEU A 64 -0.18 -17.64 5.86
N GLY A 65 -0.87 -18.74 5.51
CA GLY A 65 -1.20 -19.83 6.44
C GLY A 65 -2.30 -19.54 7.45
N LYS A 66 -2.97 -18.38 7.37
CA LYS A 66 -4.07 -17.98 8.28
C LYS A 66 -5.37 -17.65 7.56
N LYS A 67 -5.32 -17.03 6.38
CA LYS A 67 -6.50 -16.62 5.61
C LYS A 67 -6.24 -16.74 4.11
N GLU A 68 -7.33 -16.93 3.37
CA GLU A 68 -7.40 -16.89 1.92
C GLU A 68 -8.49 -15.86 1.52
N PRO A 69 -8.24 -14.93 0.59
CA PRO A 69 -6.98 -14.69 -0.13
C PRO A 69 -5.81 -14.25 0.75
N ARG A 70 -4.56 -14.50 0.29
CA ARG A 70 -3.32 -14.27 1.06
C ARG A 70 -3.14 -12.83 1.55
N PHE A 71 -3.41 -11.83 0.69
CA PHE A 71 -3.11 -10.44 0.99
C PHE A 71 -4.37 -9.63 1.31
N GLU A 72 -4.26 -8.72 2.28
CA GLU A 72 -5.24 -7.65 2.53
C GLU A 72 -4.59 -6.28 2.27
N VAL A 73 -5.06 -5.54 1.27
CA VAL A 73 -4.69 -4.14 1.06
C VAL A 73 -5.65 -3.24 1.84
N ASN A 74 -5.10 -2.35 2.65
CA ASN A 74 -5.80 -1.52 3.61
C ASN A 74 -5.67 -0.05 3.24
N TYR A 75 -6.80 0.65 3.14
CA TYR A 75 -6.88 2.08 2.87
C TYR A 75 -7.51 2.76 4.08
N LEU A 76 -6.75 3.60 4.76
CA LEU A 76 -7.24 4.40 5.88
C LEU A 76 -7.65 5.77 5.36
N LEU A 77 -8.95 6.05 5.38
CA LEU A 77 -9.51 7.30 4.88
C LEU A 77 -9.97 8.19 6.03
N ARG A 78 -9.84 9.49 5.84
CA ARG A 78 -10.32 10.50 6.78
C ARG A 78 -11.26 11.48 6.08
N SER A 79 -12.32 11.86 6.78
CA SER A 79 -13.24 12.90 6.32
C SER A 79 -12.65 14.30 6.52
N GLY A 80 -12.70 15.13 5.48
CA GLY A 80 -12.34 16.54 5.55
C GLY A 80 -13.34 17.40 6.31
N ASN A 81 -14.63 17.02 6.29
CA ASN A 81 -15.69 17.76 6.98
C ASN A 81 -15.71 17.50 8.50
N LYS A 82 -15.21 16.35 8.93
CA LYS A 82 -15.22 15.92 10.33
C LYS A 82 -13.88 15.30 10.68
N ALA A 83 -13.01 16.10 11.30
CA ALA A 83 -11.62 15.76 11.62
C ALA A 83 -11.43 14.42 12.36
N ALA A 84 -12.43 13.96 13.14
CA ALA A 84 -12.39 12.71 13.90
C ALA A 84 -12.94 11.49 13.13
N SER A 85 -13.53 11.66 11.95
CA SER A 85 -14.09 10.53 11.20
C SER A 85 -13.04 9.86 10.34
N LYS A 86 -12.75 8.60 10.69
CA LYS A 86 -11.87 7.72 9.93
C LYS A 86 -12.60 6.42 9.62
N ILE A 87 -12.36 5.88 8.44
CA ILE A 87 -12.82 4.55 8.04
C ILE A 87 -11.67 3.79 7.40
N GLN A 88 -11.74 2.47 7.45
CA GLN A 88 -10.79 1.59 6.81
C GLN A 88 -11.51 0.80 5.72
N ILE A 89 -11.01 0.90 4.49
CA ILE A 89 -11.43 0.05 3.39
C ILE A 89 -10.40 -1.05 3.23
N LYS A 90 -10.86 -2.29 3.14
CA LYS A 90 -10.01 -3.46 2.93
C LYS A 90 -10.36 -4.15 1.63
N VAL A 91 -9.34 -4.58 0.90
CA VAL A 91 -9.48 -5.38 -0.32
C VAL A 91 -8.65 -6.64 -0.13
N ARG A 92 -9.25 -7.80 -0.33
CA ARG A 92 -8.55 -9.09 -0.30
C ARG A 92 -8.07 -9.43 -1.70
N VAL A 93 -6.84 -9.94 -1.80
CA VAL A 93 -6.14 -10.14 -3.07
C VAL A 93 -5.27 -11.39 -2.94
N GLU A 94 -5.26 -12.23 -3.97
CA GLU A 94 -4.39 -13.40 -4.02
C GLU A 94 -2.98 -13.05 -4.55
N ASP A 95 -1.99 -13.92 -4.34
CA ASP A 95 -0.67 -13.71 -4.94
C ASP A 95 -0.74 -13.76 -6.48
N GLY A 96 -0.17 -12.74 -7.12
CA GLY A 96 -0.23 -12.54 -8.57
C GLY A 96 -1.49 -11.81 -9.07
N GLU A 97 -2.49 -11.57 -8.22
CA GLU A 97 -3.59 -10.68 -8.54
C GLU A 97 -3.17 -9.21 -8.40
N SER A 98 -3.85 -8.34 -9.16
CA SER A 98 -3.55 -6.92 -9.19
C SER A 98 -4.76 -6.10 -8.72
N VAL A 99 -4.48 -4.94 -8.15
CA VAL A 99 -5.48 -4.04 -7.57
C VAL A 99 -5.57 -2.76 -8.40
N PRO A 100 -6.75 -2.18 -8.63
CA PRO A 100 -6.83 -0.87 -9.28
C PRO A 100 -6.12 0.21 -8.46
N SER A 101 -5.26 1.00 -9.11
CA SER A 101 -4.63 2.18 -8.51
C SER A 101 -5.67 3.23 -8.15
N VAL A 102 -5.49 3.88 -7.00
CA VAL A 102 -6.34 4.97 -6.51
C VAL A 102 -5.65 6.32 -6.63
N THR A 103 -4.49 6.41 -7.30
CA THR A 103 -3.76 7.66 -7.60
C THR A 103 -4.57 8.69 -8.39
N ASN A 104 -5.57 8.24 -9.17
CA ASN A 104 -6.52 9.11 -9.84
C ASN A 104 -7.55 9.74 -8.88
N VAL A 105 -7.83 9.09 -7.74
CA VAL A 105 -8.72 9.56 -6.68
C VAL A 105 -7.93 10.39 -5.66
N TYR A 106 -6.83 9.85 -5.15
CA TYR A 106 -5.97 10.47 -4.15
C TYR A 106 -4.54 10.54 -4.68
N LYS A 107 -4.06 11.75 -4.99
CA LYS A 107 -2.68 11.93 -5.46
C LYS A 107 -1.63 11.46 -4.45
N GLY A 108 -1.96 11.47 -3.16
CA GLY A 108 -1.10 10.93 -2.11
C GLY A 108 -0.95 9.40 -2.10
N ALA A 109 -1.66 8.66 -2.97
CA ALA A 109 -1.52 7.22 -3.08
C ALA A 109 -0.29 6.76 -3.88
N ASP A 110 0.38 7.67 -4.60
CA ASP A 110 1.51 7.34 -5.47
C ASP A 110 2.63 6.58 -4.73
N TRP A 111 3.11 7.14 -3.62
CA TRP A 111 4.20 6.50 -2.87
C TRP A 111 3.75 5.25 -2.10
N PRO A 112 2.62 5.26 -1.38
CA PRO A 112 2.16 4.06 -0.68
C PRO A 112 1.86 2.86 -1.59
N GLU A 113 1.31 3.09 -2.80
CA GLU A 113 1.10 2.00 -3.76
C GLU A 113 2.43 1.39 -4.21
N ARG A 114 3.46 2.22 -4.45
CA ARG A 114 4.83 1.76 -4.73
C ARG A 114 5.47 1.03 -3.57
N GLU A 115 5.26 1.49 -2.34
CA GLU A 115 5.75 0.81 -1.13
C GLU A 115 5.12 -0.58 -0.99
N VAL A 116 3.81 -0.70 -1.19
CA VAL A 116 3.12 -1.99 -1.14
C VAL A 116 3.60 -2.92 -2.26
N TYR A 117 3.83 -2.38 -3.46
CA TYR A 117 4.43 -3.14 -4.55
C TYR A 117 5.84 -3.63 -4.21
N ASP A 118 6.70 -2.76 -3.67
CA ASP A 118 8.08 -3.10 -3.35
C ASP A 118 8.19 -4.14 -2.22
N LEU A 119 7.41 -3.95 -1.15
CA LEU A 119 7.51 -4.76 0.07
C LEU A 119 6.66 -6.03 0.07
N PHE A 120 5.53 -6.04 -0.65
CA PHE A 120 4.59 -7.18 -0.72
C PHE A 120 4.43 -7.76 -2.12
N GLY A 121 4.86 -7.08 -3.18
CA GLY A 121 4.73 -7.57 -4.57
C GLY A 121 3.34 -7.43 -5.17
N ILE A 122 2.44 -6.67 -4.54
CA ILE A 122 1.08 -6.47 -5.04
C ILE A 122 1.12 -5.39 -6.13
N SER A 123 0.68 -5.73 -7.34
CA SER A 123 0.73 -4.82 -8.48
C SER A 123 -0.52 -3.94 -8.56
N PHE A 124 -0.35 -2.65 -8.91
CA PHE A 124 -1.43 -1.69 -9.05
C PHE A 124 -1.71 -1.31 -10.51
N ILE A 125 -2.90 -1.62 -11.02
CA ILE A 125 -3.30 -1.30 -12.40
C ILE A 125 -3.62 0.19 -12.52
N GLY A 126 -3.00 0.86 -13.50
CA GLY A 126 -3.25 2.27 -13.79
C GLY A 126 -2.43 3.25 -12.94
N HIS A 127 -1.46 2.75 -12.18
CA HIS A 127 -0.50 3.58 -11.46
C HIS A 127 0.46 4.27 -12.46
N PRO A 128 0.78 5.57 -12.30
CA PRO A 128 1.59 6.30 -13.28
C PRO A 128 3.05 5.85 -13.36
N ASN A 129 3.64 5.43 -12.23
CA ASN A 129 5.03 4.99 -12.16
C ASN A 129 5.23 3.92 -11.07
N LEU A 130 4.88 2.67 -11.37
CA LEU A 130 4.94 1.58 -10.38
C LEU A 130 6.31 0.91 -10.41
N ASP A 131 7.27 1.54 -9.74
CA ASP A 131 8.62 1.01 -9.53
C ASP A 131 8.94 0.89 -8.03
N ARG A 132 9.95 0.09 -7.69
CA ARG A 132 10.51 -0.01 -6.32
C ARG A 132 10.87 1.38 -5.79
N ILE A 133 10.80 1.56 -4.48
CA ILE A 133 11.03 2.87 -3.84
C ILE A 133 11.88 2.77 -2.57
N LEU A 134 11.84 1.64 -1.86
CA LEU A 134 12.60 1.41 -0.62
C LEU A 134 13.78 0.46 -0.85
N MET A 135 13.57 -0.62 -1.62
CA MET A 135 14.60 -1.61 -1.86
C MET A 135 15.51 -1.20 -3.02
N PRO A 136 16.80 -1.60 -2.99
CA PRO A 136 17.70 -1.45 -4.13
C PRO A 136 17.12 -2.06 -5.42
N ASP A 137 17.47 -1.50 -6.57
CA ASP A 137 16.95 -1.94 -7.87
C ASP A 137 17.24 -3.43 -8.18
N ASN A 138 18.35 -3.94 -7.67
CA ASN A 138 18.78 -5.33 -7.81
C ASN A 138 18.21 -6.27 -6.73
N PHE A 139 17.38 -5.77 -5.81
CA PHE A 139 16.82 -6.56 -4.73
C PHE A 139 15.85 -7.63 -5.26
N GLN A 140 16.09 -8.88 -4.87
CA GLN A 140 15.24 -10.01 -5.24
C GLN A 140 14.27 -10.34 -4.12
N GLY A 141 12.97 -10.33 -4.43
CA GLY A 141 11.89 -10.64 -3.49
C GLY A 141 11.22 -9.42 -2.86
N HIS A 142 10.46 -9.70 -1.80
CA HIS A 142 9.51 -8.79 -1.14
C HIS A 142 9.61 -8.98 0.39
N PRO A 143 10.35 -8.11 1.10
CA PRO A 143 10.76 -8.36 2.48
C PRO A 143 9.65 -8.55 3.51
N LEU A 144 8.47 -7.94 3.30
CA LEU A 144 7.37 -8.01 4.27
C LEU A 144 6.46 -9.22 4.08
N ARG A 145 6.72 -10.05 3.07
CA ARG A 145 6.06 -11.33 2.92
C ARG A 145 6.52 -12.31 4.01
N LYS A 146 5.61 -13.15 4.50
CA LYS A 146 5.85 -14.09 5.61
C LYS A 146 6.68 -15.32 5.24
N ASP A 147 6.81 -15.61 3.95
CA ASP A 147 7.71 -16.61 3.39
C ASP A 147 9.13 -16.04 3.11
N PHE A 148 9.34 -14.73 3.23
CA PHE A 148 10.66 -14.13 3.05
C PHE A 148 11.52 -14.36 4.31
N PRO A 149 12.77 -14.86 4.16
CA PRO A 149 13.65 -15.10 5.31
C PRO A 149 14.07 -13.78 5.96
N LEU A 150 14.15 -13.77 7.30
CA LEU A 150 14.48 -12.56 8.07
C LEU A 150 15.84 -11.96 7.70
N GLU A 151 16.84 -12.80 7.45
CA GLU A 151 18.19 -12.40 7.06
C GLU A 151 18.32 -12.10 5.55
N GLY A 152 17.24 -12.31 4.78
CA GLY A 152 17.27 -12.25 3.32
C GLY A 152 18.02 -13.43 2.69
N PHE A 153 18.03 -13.44 1.37
CA PHE A 153 18.84 -14.39 0.59
C PHE A 153 20.22 -13.76 0.37
N GLY A 154 21.20 -14.10 1.20
CA GLY A 154 22.64 -13.81 1.00
C GLY A 154 22.94 -12.54 0.19
N GLN A 155 22.67 -11.37 0.77
CA GLN A 155 22.77 -10.06 0.11
C GLN A 155 24.23 -9.54 0.05
N ASP A 156 25.17 -10.44 -0.21
CA ASP A 156 26.61 -10.12 -0.21
C ASP A 156 26.98 -9.10 -1.31
N TYR A 157 26.15 -8.98 -2.35
CA TYR A 157 26.32 -8.03 -3.46
C TYR A 157 26.12 -6.55 -3.06
N LEU A 158 25.43 -6.25 -1.95
CA LEU A 158 25.30 -4.86 -1.49
C LEU A 158 26.62 -4.32 -0.91
N ILE A 159 27.47 -5.21 -0.41
CA ILE A 159 28.73 -4.84 0.23
C ILE A 159 29.79 -4.47 -0.80
N GLU A 160 29.81 -5.14 -1.96
CA GLU A 160 30.80 -4.87 -3.02
C GLU A 160 30.61 -3.46 -3.63
N ASP A 161 29.36 -3.07 -3.92
CA ASP A 161 29.07 -1.74 -4.48
C ASP A 161 29.20 -0.61 -3.45
N LEU A 162 28.88 -0.84 -2.17
CA LEU A 162 29.05 0.16 -1.09
C LEU A 162 30.51 0.38 -0.71
N LEU A 163 31.38 -0.64 -0.80
CA LEU A 163 32.81 -0.53 -0.50
C LEU A 163 33.62 0.17 -1.60
N HIS A 164 33.06 0.37 -2.79
CA HIS A 164 33.72 1.12 -3.86
C HIS A 164 33.62 2.65 -3.70
N ILE A 165 32.81 3.13 -2.74
CA ILE A 165 32.71 4.54 -2.41
C ILE A 165 33.86 4.89 -1.44
N HIS A 166 34.97 5.41 -2.01
CA HIS A 166 36.07 6.19 -1.40
C HIS A 166 37.48 5.59 -1.27
N ILE A 167 37.77 4.32 -1.61
CA ILE A 167 39.17 3.85 -1.45
C ILE A 167 40.13 4.58 -2.42
N ASN A 168 39.68 4.94 -3.61
CA ASN A 168 40.53 5.59 -4.62
C ASN A 168 40.58 7.13 -4.54
N GLU A 169 39.67 7.77 -3.81
CA GLU A 169 39.67 9.23 -3.66
C GLU A 169 40.64 9.72 -2.57
N ASP A 170 40.93 8.89 -1.55
CA ASP A 170 41.87 9.24 -0.48
C ASP A 170 43.34 8.96 -0.83
N ILE A 171 43.62 8.04 -1.77
CA ILE A 171 45.02 7.69 -2.12
C ILE A 171 45.68 8.77 -3.01
N THR A 172 44.89 9.64 -3.65
CA THR A 172 45.43 10.67 -4.58
C THR A 172 45.71 12.03 -3.94
N LYS A 173 45.41 12.24 -2.65
CA LYS A 173 45.59 13.54 -1.97
C LYS A 173 46.86 13.72 -1.14
N GLU A 174 47.74 12.72 -1.03
CA GLU A 174 49.06 12.87 -0.37
C GLU A 174 50.25 12.90 -1.34
N GLY A 175 50.04 13.40 -2.56
CA GLY A 175 51.11 13.76 -3.50
C GLY A 175 51.37 15.26 -3.57
N GLY A 176 52.03 15.86 -2.57
CA GLY A 176 52.77 17.11 -2.77
C GLY A 176 52.55 18.23 -1.75
N LYS A 177 53.46 18.33 -0.77
CA LYS A 177 54.02 19.62 -0.27
C LYS A 177 55.22 19.38 0.65
N LYS A 178 56.42 19.28 0.06
CA LYS A 178 57.63 20.08 0.34
C LYS A 178 58.84 19.44 -0.30
#